data_AF-A0A0F0HJ90-F1
#
_entry.id   AF-A0A0F0HJ90-F1
#
_cell.length_a   1.000
_cell.length_b   1.000
_cell.length_c   1.000
_cell.angle_alpha   90.00
_cell.angle_beta   90.00
_cell.angle_gamma   90.00
#
_symmetry.space_group_name_H-M   'P 1'
#
loop_
_entity.id
_entity.type
_entity.pdbx_description
1 polymer ?
#
loop_
_entity_poly.entity_id
_entity_poly.type
_entity_poly.pdbx_seq_one_letter_code
_entity_poly.pdbx_strand_id
1 'polypeptide(L)' 'MTTATGGCTFTLSQLETLEAESVHIFREVAGEFERPVILFSGGKDSIVMLHLALKAF' A
#
# COMPACT_ATOMS: atom_id res chain seq x y z
N MET A 1 -42.35 8.69 1.71
CA MET A 1 -41.13 9.10 0.99
C MET A 1 -40.11 9.50 2.07
N THR A 2 -39.38 8.52 2.61
CA THR A 2 -38.35 8.74 3.63
C THR A 2 -37.08 8.10 3.12
N THR A 3 -36.10 8.92 2.78
CA THR A 3 -34.79 8.51 2.28
C THR A 3 -33.97 7.96 3.43
N ALA A 4 -33.70 6.65 3.42
CA ALA A 4 -32.70 6.05 4.28
C ALA A 4 -31.31 6.38 3.71
N THR A 5 -30.61 7.33 4.33
CA THR A 5 -29.17 7.52 4.14
C THR A 5 -28.47 6.33 4.79
N GLY A 6 -28.27 5.25 4.03
CA GLY A 6 -27.38 4.17 4.43
C GLY A 6 -25.94 4.66 4.38
N GLY A 7 -25.39 5.06 5.53
CA GLY A 7 -23.96 5.23 5.68
C GLY A 7 -23.29 3.88 5.46
N CYS A 8 -22.67 3.68 4.29
CA CYS A 8 -21.87 2.50 4.03
C CYS A 8 -20.56 2.64 4.78
N THR A 9 -20.38 1.87 5.85
CA THR A 9 -19.07 1.71 6.49
C THR A 9 -18.21 0.92 5.52
N PHE A 10 -17.32 1.60 4.78
CA PHE A 10 -16.36 0.93 3.90
C PHE A 10 -15.32 0.21 4.78
N THR A 11 -15.54 -1.07 5.04
CA THR A 11 -14.55 -1.93 5.71
C THR A 11 -13.53 -2.39 4.68
N LEU A 12 -12.26 -2.00 4.86
CA LEU A 12 -11.18 -2.52 4.04
C LEU A 12 -11.03 -4.03 4.27
N SER A 13 -10.78 -4.77 3.20
CA SER A 13 -10.31 -6.14 3.29
C SER A 13 -8.90 -6.18 3.89
N GLN A 14 -8.50 -7.35 4.40
CA GLN A 14 -7.16 -7.53 4.96
C GLN A 14 -6.05 -7.17 3.95
N LEU A 15 -6.22 -7.53 2.67
CA LEU A 15 -5.21 -7.24 1.64
C LEU A 15 -5.14 -5.74 1.32
N GLU A 16 -6.27 -5.05 1.28
CA GLU A 16 -6.29 -3.59 1.08
C GLU A 16 -5.62 -2.86 2.25
N THR A 17 -5.84 -3.32 3.48
CA THR A 17 -5.15 -2.77 4.66
C THR A 17 -3.63 -2.99 4.57
N LEU A 18 -3.18 -4.21 4.28
CA LEU A 18 -1.75 -4.53 4.15
C LEU A 18 -1.08 -3.77 3.00
N GLU A 19 -1.80 -3.60 1.89
CA GLU A 19 -1.33 -2.82 0.76
C GLU A 19 -1.16 -1.35 1.13
N ALA A 20 -2.16 -0.75 1.79
CA ALA A 20 -2.10 0.63 2.24
C ALA A 20 -0.95 0.87 3.23
N GLU A 21 -0.76 -0.04 4.21
CA GLU A 21 0.36 0.00 5.15
C GLU A 21 1.70 -0.12 4.45
N SER A 22 1.83 -1.03 3.49
CA SER A 22 3.07 -1.22 2.73
C SER A 22 3.43 0.01 1.88
N VAL A 23 2.44 0.60 1.20
CA VAL A 23 2.62 1.84 0.44
C VAL A 23 3.03 2.99 1.35
N HIS A 24 2.44 3.08 2.53
CA HIS A 24 2.80 4.08 3.52
C HIS A 24 4.28 3.96 3.94
N ILE A 25 4.74 2.74 4.24
CA ILE A 25 6.14 2.46 4.60
C ILE A 25 7.09 2.87 3.45
N PHE A 26 6.76 2.55 2.19
CA PHE A 26 7.60 2.98 1.06
C PHE A 26 7.75 4.49 0.96
N ARG A 27 6.68 5.25 1.21
CA ARG A 27 6.71 6.72 1.19
C ARG A 27 7.50 7.30 2.35
N GLU A 28 7.42 6.69 3.53
CA GLU A 28 8.23 7.09 4.68
C GLU A 28 9.72 6.87 4.39
N VAL A 29 10.11 5.70 3.90
CA VAL A 29 11.51 5.41 3.53
C VAL A 29 12.00 6.36 2.43
N ALA A 30 11.16 6.71 1.45
CA ALA A 30 11.53 7.68 0.42
C ALA A 30 11.65 9.12 0.94
N GLY A 31 10.95 9.47 2.02
CA GLY A 31 11.05 10.79 2.67
C GLY A 31 12.22 10.91 3.65
N GLU A 32 12.58 9.82 4.32
CA GLU A 32 13.59 9.81 5.39
C GLU A 32 15.01 9.52 4.88
N PHE A 33 15.17 8.87 3.72
CA PHE A 33 16.48 8.48 3.19
C PHE A 33 16.80 9.16 1.85
N GLU A 34 18.03 9.64 1.68
CA GLU A 34 18.47 10.32 0.44
C GLU A 34 18.59 9.37 -0.77
N ARG A 35 18.93 8.10 -0.54
CA ARG A 35 19.23 7.10 -1.58
C ARG A 35 18.67 5.71 -1.22
N PRO A 36 17.36 5.56 -1.08
CA PRO A 36 16.76 4.26 -0.80
C PRO A 36 16.93 3.32 -2.00
N VAL A 37 17.11 2.03 -1.71
CA VAL A 37 17.23 0.96 -2.72
C VAL A 37 16.33 -0.21 -2.35
N ILE A 38 15.83 -0.92 -3.35
CA ILE A 38 15.12 -2.19 -3.15
C ILE A 38 16.08 -3.33 -3.47
N LEU A 39 16.31 -4.22 -2.51
CA LEU A 39 17.03 -5.47 -2.75
C LEU A 39 16.12 -6.43 -3.51
N PHE A 40 16.44 -6.68 -4.77
CA PHE A 40 15.61 -7.45 -5.69
C PHE A 40 16.26 -8.79 -6.06
N SER A 41 15.65 -9.89 -5.63
CA SER A 41 16.12 -11.25 -5.91
C SER A 41 15.46 -11.90 -7.13
N GLY A 42 14.40 -11.28 -7.68
CA GLY A 42 13.57 -11.88 -8.72
C GLY A 42 12.59 -12.95 -8.21
N GLY A 43 12.55 -13.22 -6.91
CA GLY A 43 11.57 -14.11 -6.29
C GLY A 43 10.21 -13.43 -6.05
N LYS A 44 9.20 -14.24 -5.69
CA LYS A 44 7.80 -13.79 -5.49
C LYS A 44 7.70 -12.59 -4.54
N ASP A 45 8.43 -12.61 -3.44
CA ASP A 45 8.33 -11.60 -2.38
C ASP A 45 8.91 -10.27 -2.87
N SER A 46 10.05 -10.31 -3.58
CA SER A 46 10.66 -9.12 -4.17
C SER A 46 9.85 -8.53 -5.34
N ILE A 47 9.09 -9.37 -6.07
CA ILE A 47 8.15 -8.90 -7.10
C ILE A 47 6.97 -8.18 -6.47
N VAL A 48 6.40 -8.72 -5.38
CA VAL A 48 5.33 -8.05 -4.63
C VAL A 48 5.83 -6.71 -4.06
N MET A 49 7.02 -6.69 -3.46
CA MET A 49 7.64 -5.44 -2.98
C MET A 49 7.83 -4.42 -4.11
N LEU A 50 8.31 -4.84 -5.29
CA LEU A 50 8.43 -3.95 -6.46
C LEU A 50 7.06 -3.41 -6.90
N HIS A 51 6.03 -4.25 -6.94
CA HIS A 51 4.67 -3.82 -7.27
C HIS A 51 4.13 -2.78 -6.27
N LEU A 52 4.34 -3.00 -4.98
CA LEU A 52 3.96 -2.06 -3.93
C LEU A 52 4.72 -0.74 -4.02
N ALA A 53 6.02 -0.79 -4.34
CA ALA A 53 6.82 0.40 -4.60
C ALA A 53 6.28 1.20 -5.80
N LEU A 54 5.91 0.52 -6.89
CA LEU A 54 5.27 1.15 -8.06
C LEU A 54 3.89 1.74 -7.76
N LYS A 55 3.16 1.24 -6.75
CA LYS A 55 1.90 1.86 -6.30
C LYS A 55 2.12 3.06 -5.39
N ALA A 56 3.27 3.14 -4.74
CA ALA A 56 3.58 4.22 -3.82
C ALA A 56 3.91 5.55 -4.52
N PHE A 57 4.34 5.51 -5.79
CA PHE A 57 4.84 6.65 -6.58
C PHE A 57 4.23 6.69 -7.97
#